data_AF-A0AAD5MXG3-F1
#
_entry.id   AF-A0AAD5MXG3-F1
#
_cell.length_a   1.000
_cell.length_b   1.000
_cell.length_c   1.000
_cell.angle_alpha   90.00
_cell.angle_beta   90.00
_cell.angle_gamma   90.00
#
_symmetry.space_group_name_H-M   'P 1'
#
loop_
_entity.id
_entity.type
_entity.pdbx_description
1 polymer ?
#
loop_
_entity_poly.entity_id
_entity_poly.type
_entity_poly.pdbx_seq_one_letter_code
_entity_poly.pdbx_strand_id
1 'polypeptide(L)' 'MPLNDTNRTSALIFINTIRAIIGAGNYFKLPPTSQMRRMAWDCGLEEIAHEAAVNCTQAAPNLTNNGINYLL' A
#
# COMPACT_ATOMS: atom_id res chain seq x y z
N MET A 1 -5.77 -6.81 17.30
CA MET A 1 -4.58 -6.12 17.87
C MET A 1 -4.28 -4.96 16.95
N PRO A 2 -4.20 -3.72 17.47
CA PRO A 2 -3.90 -2.58 16.62
C PRO A 2 -2.51 -2.74 15.99
N LEU A 3 -2.38 -2.35 14.72
CA LEU A 3 -1.10 -2.28 14.04
C LEU A 3 -0.18 -1.34 14.84
N ASN A 4 1.10 -1.66 14.99
CA ASN A 4 2.04 -0.76 15.68
C ASN A 4 2.80 0.11 14.68
N ASP A 5 3.46 1.17 15.18
CA ASP A 5 4.16 2.14 14.33
C ASP A 5 5.32 1.54 13.55
N THR A 6 5.95 0.49 14.07
CA THR A 6 6.99 -0.26 13.34
C THR A 6 6.39 -0.91 12.09
N ASN A 7 5.21 -1.52 12.19
CA ASN A 7 4.53 -2.11 11.05
C ASN A 7 4.07 -1.05 10.03
N ARG A 8 3.48 0.06 10.49
CA ARG A 8 3.10 1.20 9.63
C ARG A 8 4.30 1.72 8.85
N THR A 9 5.39 1.99 9.57
CA THR A 9 6.63 2.53 9.01
C THR A 9 7.25 1.55 8.02
N SER A 10 7.29 0.26 8.35
CA SER A 10 7.86 -0.76 7.48
C SER A 10 7.10 -0.89 6.16
N ALA A 11 5.76 -0.92 6.22
CA ALA A 11 4.91 -0.97 5.02
C ALA A 11 5.08 0.28 4.15
N LEU A 12 5.09 1.47 4.76
CA LEU A 12 5.25 2.73 4.04
C LEU A 12 6.65 2.89 3.41
N ILE A 13 7.70 2.46 4.11
CA ILE A 13 9.07 2.45 3.57
C ILE A 13 9.17 1.48 2.40
N PHE A 14 8.62 0.27 2.55
CA PHE A 14 8.66 -0.75 1.51
C PHE A 14 8.04 -0.23 0.20
N ILE A 15 6.81 0.28 0.25
CA ILE A 15 6.12 0.74 -0.97
C ILE A 15 6.80 1.97 -1.57
N ASN A 16 7.27 2.92 -0.76
CA ASN A 16 7.97 4.10 -1.26
C ASN A 16 9.34 3.76 -1.86
N THR A 17 10.02 2.73 -1.35
CA THR A 17 11.28 2.24 -1.91
C THR A 17 11.06 1.69 -3.32
N ILE A 18 10.05 0.83 -3.50
CA ILE A 18 9.71 0.30 -4.84
C ILE A 18 9.34 1.44 -5.80
N ARG A 19 8.49 2.38 -5.35
CA ARG A 19 8.10 3.54 -6.16
C ARG A 19 9.29 4.38 -6.59
N ALA A 20 10.27 4.59 -5.73
CA ALA A 20 11.49 5.33 -6.06
C ALA A 20 12.34 4.59 -7.12
N ILE A 21 12.50 3.28 -6.99
CA ILE A 21 13.22 2.46 -7.98
C ILE A 21 12.53 2.52 -9.35
N ILE A 22 11.20 2.40 -9.38
CA ILE A 22 10.41 2.51 -10.61
C ILE A 22 10.51 3.92 -11.20
N GLY A 23 10.34 4.97 -10.39
CA GLY A 23 10.44 6.36 -10.84
C GLY A 23 11.79 6.69 -11.48
N ALA A 24 12.87 6.09 -10.97
CA ALA A 24 14.21 6.20 -11.53
C ALA A 24 14.45 5.36 -12.80
N GLY A 25 13.50 4.52 -13.22
CA GLY A 25 13.64 3.61 -14.36
C GLY A 25 14.53 2.38 -14.07
N ASN A 26 14.78 2.09 -12.79
CA ASN A 26 15.67 1.01 -12.34
C ASN A 26 14.93 -0.31 -12.08
N TYR A 27 13.71 -0.48 -12.60
CA TYR A 27 12.87 -1.66 -12.37
C TYR A 27 12.41 -2.28 -13.70
N PHE A 28 12.88 -3.50 -14.02
CA PHE A 28 12.36 -4.38 -15.09
C PHE A 28 11.87 -3.68 -16.38
N LYS A 29 12.68 -2.82 -17.00
CA LYS A 29 12.33 -2.09 -18.24
C LYS A 29 11.06 -1.22 -18.15
N LEU A 30 10.56 -0.93 -16.95
CA LEU A 30 9.51 0.05 -16.77
C LEU A 30 10.07 1.45 -17.09
N PRO A 31 9.33 2.31 -17.80
CA PRO A 31 9.79 3.65 -18.13
C PRO A 31 9.94 4.48 -16.83
N PRO A 32 10.99 5.32 -16.73
CA PRO A 32 11.13 6.25 -15.62
C PRO A 32 10.00 7.29 -15.66
N THR A 33 9.76 7.94 -14.52
CA THR A 33 8.83 9.07 -14.43
C THR A 33 9.31 10.10 -13.41
N SER A 34 9.26 11.37 -13.81
CA SER A 34 9.58 12.50 -12.92
C SER A 34 8.45 12.85 -11.95
N GLN A 35 7.28 12.22 -12.08
CA GLN A 35 6.07 12.57 -11.32
C GLN A 35 5.61 11.47 -10.34
N MET A 36 6.48 10.52 -9.98
CA MET A 36 6.15 9.50 -8.98
C MET A 36 6.01 10.12 -7.59
N ARG A 37 4.77 10.36 -7.15
CA ARG A 37 4.49 10.97 -5.85
C ARG A 37 4.83 10.01 -4.69
N ARG A 38 5.45 10.53 -3.64
CA ARG A 38 5.67 9.76 -2.40
C ARG A 38 4.34 9.52 -1.70
N MET A 39 4.11 8.30 -1.21
CA MET A 39 2.96 7.96 -0.38
C MET A 39 3.16 8.42 1.05
N ALA A 40 2.07 8.78 1.73
CA ALA A 40 1.99 9.03 3.16
C ALA A 40 1.07 7.98 3.80
N TRP A 41 1.27 7.72 5.09
CA TRP A 41 0.35 6.89 5.85
C TRP A 41 -0.95 7.66 6.10
N ASP A 42 -2.08 6.97 6.00
CA ASP A 42 -3.41 7.51 6.27
C ASP A 42 -4.15 6.55 7.21
N CYS A 43 -4.52 7.02 8.40
CA CYS A 43 -5.15 6.19 9.40
C CYS A 43 -6.58 5.77 9.02
N GLY A 44 -7.29 6.52 8.18
CA GLY A 44 -8.61 6.15 7.68
C GLY A 44 -8.52 4.98 6.70
N LEU A 45 -7.50 4.98 5.82
CA LEU A 45 -7.21 3.83 4.96
C LEU A 45 -6.75 2.59 5.76
N GLU A 46 -6.01 2.80 6.85
CA GLU A 46 -5.63 1.71 7.76
C GLU A 46 -6.87 1.05 8.38
N GLU A 47 -7.84 1.83 8.84
CA GLU A 47 -9.06 1.28 9.46
C GLU A 47 -9.85 0.42 8.44
N ILE A 48 -10.01 0.90 7.20
CA ILE A 48 -10.67 0.13 6.14
C ILE A 48 -9.94 -1.18 5.85
N ALA A 49 -8.60 -1.15 5.82
CA ALA A 49 -7.80 -2.35 5.63
C ALA A 49 -7.89 -3.30 6.84
N HIS A 50 -7.98 -2.75 8.05
CA HIS A 50 -8.16 -3.52 9.28
C HIS A 50 -9.50 -4.26 9.26
N GLU A 51 -10.60 -3.56 8.98
CA GLU A 51 -11.95 -4.14 8.87
C GLU A 51 -11.99 -5.28 7.83
N ALA A 52 -11.34 -5.10 6.69
CA ALA A 52 -11.21 -6.15 5.68
C ALA A 52 -10.43 -7.36 6.19
N ALA A 53 -9.30 -7.13 6.89
CA ALA A 53 -8.43 -8.20 7.36
C ALA A 53 -9.02 -8.99 8.54
N VAL A 54 -9.70 -8.35 9.49
CA VAL A 54 -10.25 -9.03 10.67
C VAL A 54 -11.41 -9.96 10.37
N ASN A 55 -12.15 -9.69 9.29
CA ASN A 55 -13.25 -10.54 8.84
C ASN A 55 -12.76 -11.84 8.19
N CYS A 56 -11.45 -11.93 7.85
CA CYS A 56 -10.80 -13.12 7.28
C CYS A 56 -11.59 -13.75 6.10
N THR A 57 -12.20 -12.93 5.26
CA THR A 57 -12.99 -13.43 4.13
C THR A 57 -12.07 -13.86 2.99
N GLN A 58 -12.41 -14.95 2.31
CA GLN A 58 -11.70 -15.31 1.07
C GLN A 58 -12.05 -14.38 -0.10
N ALA A 59 -13.04 -13.50 0.06
CA ALA A 59 -13.38 -12.51 -0.95
C ALA A 59 -12.78 -11.16 -0.58
N ALA A 60 -12.23 -10.46 -1.58
CA ALA A 60 -11.82 -9.07 -1.43
C ALA A 60 -13.05 -8.16 -1.22
N PRO A 61 -12.95 -7.12 -0.37
CA PRO A 61 -14.01 -6.15 -0.19
C PRO A 61 -14.25 -5.33 -1.46
N ASN A 62 -15.52 -5.01 -1.74
CA ASN A 62 -15.89 -4.15 -2.86
C ASN A 62 -15.76 -2.67 -2.44
N LEU A 63 -14.64 -2.04 -2.76
CA LEU A 63 -14.37 -0.63 -2.47
C LEU A 63 -14.59 0.22 -3.73
N THR A 64 -15.31 1.33 -3.61
CA THR A 64 -15.63 2.22 -4.75
C THR A 64 -14.63 3.37 -4.91
N ASN A 65 -14.01 3.81 -3.82
CA ASN A 65 -13.18 5.04 -3.80
C ASN A 65 -11.69 4.78 -3.54
N ASN A 66 -11.33 3.57 -3.08
CA ASN A 66 -9.98 3.24 -2.65
C ASN A 66 -9.51 1.94 -3.32
N GLY A 67 -8.26 1.91 -3.77
CA GLY A 67 -7.63 0.68 -4.24
C GLY A 67 -7.25 -0.24 -3.07
N ILE A 68 -7.30 -1.56 -3.28
CA ILE A 68 -6.90 -2.56 -2.30
C ILE A 68 -5.96 -3.59 -2.94
N ASN A 69 -4.87 -3.91 -2.22
CA ASN A 69 -4.13 -5.13 -2.46
C ASN A 69 -4.64 -6.17 -1.46
N TYR A 70 -5.22 -7.25 -1.96
CA TYR A 70 -5.81 -8.32 -1.15
C TYR A 70 -5.19 -9.65 -1.56
N LEU A 71 -4.79 -10.46 -0.58
CA LEU A 71 -4.28 -11.81 -0.81
C LEU A 71 -5.41 -12.80 -0.50
N LEU A 72 -5.71 -13.70 -1.44
CA LEU A 72 -6.69 -14.78 -1.29
C LEU A 72 -6.10 -15.96 -0.51
#